data_AF-A0A847CXH3-F1
#
_entry.id   AF-A0A847CXH3-F1
#
_cell.length_a   1.000
_cell.length_b   1.000
_cell.length_c   1.000
_cell.angle_alpha   90.00
_cell.angle_beta   90.00
_cell.angle_gamma   90.00
#
_symmetry.space_group_name_H-M   'P 1'
#
loop_
_entity.id
_entity.type
_entity.pdbx_description
1 polymer ?
#
loop_
_entity_poly.entity_id
_entity_poly.type
_entity_poly.pdbx_seq_one_letter_code
_entity_poly.pdbx_strand_id
1 'polypeptide(L)' 'MKERKLKVTYAPGTEYKEKIPRIVLQGKWLKELGFEVGDEIIITVDDEISAKLSVEKI' A
#
# COMPACT_ATOMS: atom_id res chain seq x y z
N MET A 1 2.90 -11.50 -14.66
CA MET A 1 2.85 -10.52 -13.55
C MET A 1 1.39 -10.30 -13.17
N LYS A 2 1.05 -10.26 -11.88
CA LYS A 2 -0.30 -9.86 -11.43
C LYS A 2 -0.24 -8.39 -11.04
N GLU A 3 -0.78 -7.52 -11.89
CA GLU A 3 -0.85 -6.08 -11.62
C GLU A 3 -2.16 -5.74 -10.91
N ARG A 4 -2.07 -4.94 -9.85
CA ARG A 4 -3.24 -4.46 -9.09
C ARG A 4 -3.25 -2.94 -9.13
N LYS A 5 -4.32 -2.36 -9.68
CA LYS A 5 -4.53 -0.91 -9.66
C LYS A 5 -5.10 -0.52 -8.31
N LEU A 6 -4.32 0.26 -7.55
CA LEU A 6 -4.75 0.84 -6.28
C LEU A 6 -5.10 2.32 -6.50
N LYS A 7 -6.07 2.81 -5.74
CA LYS A 7 -6.45 4.22 -5.76
C LYS A 7 -5.87 4.90 -4.53
N VAL A 8 -5.24 6.04 -4.72
CA VAL A 8 -4.87 6.93 -3.61
C VAL A 8 -6.16 7.49 -3.01
N THR A 9 -6.31 7.29 -1.71
CA THR A 9 -7.45 7.74 -0.91
C THR A 9 -6.98 8.70 0.17
N TYR A 10 -7.91 9.34 0.86
CA TYR A 10 -7.60 10.11 2.07
C TYR A 10 -7.84 9.26 3.31
N ALA A 11 -7.13 9.54 4.39
CA ALA A 11 -7.40 8.91 5.67
C ALA A 11 -8.81 9.33 6.18
N PRO A 12 -9.73 8.39 6.47
CA PRO A 12 -11.02 8.73 7.05
C PRO A 12 -10.85 9.12 8.53
N GLY A 13 -11.68 10.06 9.01
CA GLY A 13 -11.77 10.40 10.44
C GLY A 13 -10.86 11.53 10.92
N THR A 14 -10.09 12.17 10.02
CA THR A 14 -9.36 13.38 10.37
C THR A 14 -10.22 14.60 10.04
N GLU A 15 -10.83 15.22 11.06
CA GLU A 15 -11.23 16.64 11.02
C GLU A 15 -10.01 17.58 10.83
N TYR A 16 -8.80 17.01 10.81
CA TYR A 16 -7.56 17.70 10.51
C TYR A 16 -7.48 18.16 9.06
N LYS A 17 -7.06 19.42 8.92
CA LYS A 17 -7.01 20.24 7.70
C LYS A 17 -6.10 19.70 6.59
N GLU A 18 -5.38 18.61 6.81
CA GLU A 18 -4.43 18.06 5.83
C GLU A 18 -4.92 16.74 5.25
N LYS A 19 -5.17 16.80 3.95
CA LYS A 19 -5.56 15.66 3.11
C LYS A 19 -4.33 14.84 2.74
N ILE A 20 -3.77 14.13 3.73
CA ILE A 20 -2.60 13.28 3.50
C ILE A 20 -2.99 12.13 2.55
N PRO A 21 -2.25 11.91 1.45
CA PRO A 21 -2.50 10.80 0.54
C PRO A 21 -2.21 9.46 1.23
N ARG A 22 -3.12 8.51 1.09
CA ARG A 22 -3.06 7.17 1.66
C ARG A 22 -3.29 6.11 0.61
N ILE A 23 -2.37 5.14 0.53
CA ILE A 23 -2.54 3.91 -0.23
C ILE A 23 -2.97 2.81 0.73
N VAL A 24 -4.05 2.09 0.40
CA VAL A 24 -4.54 0.97 1.21
C VAL A 24 -4.26 -0.34 0.48
N LEU A 25 -3.34 -1.12 1.02
CA LEU A 25 -3.09 -2.50 0.61
C LEU A 25 -4.07 -3.40 1.37
N GLN A 26 -5.17 -3.78 0.71
CA GLN A 26 -6.17 -4.66 1.29
C GLN A 26 -6.73 -5.65 0.27
N GLY A 27 -7.09 -6.84 0.75
CA GLY A 27 -7.85 -7.83 -0.02
C GLY A 27 -7.36 -9.26 0.18
N LYS A 28 -8.19 -10.21 -0.24
CA LYS A 28 -7.90 -11.66 -0.16
C LYS A 28 -6.57 -12.04 -0.84
N TRP A 29 -6.18 -11.28 -1.85
CA TRP A 29 -4.94 -11.48 -2.60
C TRP A 29 -3.67 -11.32 -1.75
N LEU A 30 -3.68 -10.51 -0.68
CA LEU A 30 -2.55 -10.45 0.25
C LEU A 30 -2.40 -11.77 1.00
N LYS A 31 -3.52 -12.33 1.47
CA LYS A 31 -3.54 -13.64 2.12
C LYS A 31 -3.12 -14.76 1.16
N GLU A 32 -3.54 -14.70 -0.10
CA GLU A 32 -3.10 -15.65 -1.15
C GLU A 32 -1.60 -15.56 -1.44
N LEU A 33 -0.96 -14.43 -1.17
CA LEU A 33 0.49 -14.24 -1.27
C LEU A 33 1.24 -14.61 0.02
N GLY A 34 0.55 -15.02 1.08
CA GLY A 34 1.16 -15.43 2.35
C GLY A 34 1.40 -14.30 3.36
N PHE A 35 0.79 -13.13 3.16
CA PHE A 35 0.78 -12.06 4.15
C PHE A 35 -0.32 -12.27 5.18
N GLU A 36 0.00 -12.02 6.44
CA GLU A 36 -0.85 -12.14 7.62
C GLU A 36 -0.84 -10.83 8.42
N VAL A 37 -1.83 -10.68 9.30
CA VAL A 37 -1.88 -9.52 10.19
C VAL A 37 -0.72 -9.61 11.19
N GLY A 38 0.09 -8.56 11.25
CA GLY A 38 1.30 -8.52 12.08
C GLY A 38 2.59 -8.74 11.29
N ASP A 39 2.52 -9.13 10.01
CA ASP A 39 3.71 -9.14 9.16
C ASP A 39 4.24 -7.72 8.95
N GLU A 40 5.55 -7.58 9.08
CA GLU A 40 6.27 -6.38 8.69
C GLU A 40 6.61 -6.45 7.20
N ILE A 41 6.43 -5.32 6.51
CA ILE A 41 6.72 -5.20 5.10
C ILE A 41 7.63 -4.00 4.84
N ILE A 42 8.55 -4.17 3.89
CA ILE A 42 9.37 -3.08 3.38
C ILE A 42 8.72 -2.57 2.09
N ILE A 43 8.59 -1.25 1.99
CA ILE A 43 8.15 -0.57 0.77
C ILE A 43 9.34 0.24 0.26
N THR A 44 9.85 -0.15 -0.90
CA THR A 44 10.87 0.61 -1.62
C THR A 44 10.18 1.49 -2.66
N VAL A 45 10.55 2.77 -2.71
CA VAL A 45 10.10 3.74 -3.71
C VAL A 45 11.30 4.14 -4.54
N ASP A 46 11.19 3.97 -5.85
CA ASP A 46 12.17 4.51 -6.80
C ASP A 46 11.68 5.90 -7.25
N ASP A 47 12.59 6.88 -7.25
CA ASP A 47 12.32 8.29 -7.54
C ASP A 47 12.21 8.52 -9.06
N GLU A 48 11.27 7.82 -9.69
CA GLU A 48 10.89 8.04 -11.08
C GLU A 48 9.41 8.42 -11.17
N ILE A 49 9.05 9.09 -12.26
CA ILE A 49 7.68 9.58 -12.57
C ILE A 49 6.61 8.48 -12.40
N SER A 50 7.02 7.21 -12.42
CA SER A 50 6.27 6.05 -11.96
C SER A 50 6.90 5.43 -10.70
N ALA A 51 6.31 5.69 -9.53
CA ALA A 51 6.70 4.99 -8.31
C ALA A 51 6.36 3.48 -8.41
N LYS A 52 7.39 2.63 -8.44
CA LYS A 52 7.23 1.19 -8.35
C LYS A 52 7.30 0.76 -6.88
N LEU A 53 6.18 0.30 -6.35
CA LEU A 53 6.08 -0.22 -4.99
C LEU A 53 6.36 -1.72 -5.01
N SER A 54 7.48 -2.13 -4.41
CA SER A 54 7.79 -3.54 -4.14
C SER A 54 7.47 -3.83 -2.68
N VAL A 55 6.79 -4.93 -2.40
CA VAL A 55 6.43 -5.38 -1.06
C VAL A 55 7.10 -6.71 -0.81
N GLU A 56 7.98 -6.73 0.19
CA GLU A 56 8.70 -7.94 0.63
C GLU A 56 8.40 -8.17 2.11
N LYS A 57 8.08 -9.41 2.46
CA LYS A 57 7.86 -9.87 3.84
C LYS A 57 9.22 -10.10 4.49
N ILE A 58 9.40 -9.61 5.72
CA ILE A 58 10.61 -9.80 6.54
C ILE A 58 10.54 -11.12 7.30
#